data_AF-A0A1F8TK62-F1
#
_entry.id   AF-A0A1F8TK62-F1
#
_cell.length_a   1.000
_cell.length_b   1.000
_cell.length_c   1.000
_cell.angle_alpha   90.00
_cell.angle_beta   90.00
_cell.angle_gamma   90.00
#
_symmetry.space_group_name_H-M   'P 1'
#
loop_
_entity.id
_entity.type
_entity.pdbx_description
1 polymer ?
#
loop_
_entity_poly.entity_id
_entity_poly.type
_entity_poly.pdbx_seq_one_letter_code
_entity_poly.pdbx_strand_id
1 'polypeptide(L)'
;MHILLYQAVGEGSGKLPTWFKEGVASANELRPNSDYYLILERAAEQDTLIRLEQLCDSFPQDSSVYLAYAEADSFLRYLHQKYGSAGLSDLLQSYAGGEGCEYGSQAALGLPLQRLEDDWRRETLGESALLSALVNLLPWLFVLLVVILVPLLLTLVNLRKRGAKKEKKVSYG
;
A
#
# COMPACT_ATOMS: atom_id res chain seq x y z
N MET A 1 23.16 14.01 -8.11
CA MET A 1 21.89 13.94 -8.85
C MET A 1 21.10 15.24 -8.85
N HIS A 2 20.89 15.90 -7.69
CA HIS A 2 20.06 17.13 -7.61
C HIS A 2 20.47 18.26 -8.57
N ILE A 3 21.76 18.42 -8.89
CA ILE A 3 22.24 19.40 -9.88
C ILE A 3 21.66 19.11 -11.28
N LEU A 4 21.55 17.84 -11.67
CA LEU A 4 20.98 17.46 -12.98
C LEU A 4 19.48 17.74 -13.04
N LEU A 5 18.76 17.50 -11.94
CA LEU A 5 17.35 17.88 -11.82
C LEU A 5 17.17 19.40 -11.94
N TYR A 6 18.01 20.18 -11.25
CA TYR A 6 18.02 21.64 -11.38
C TYR A 6 18.36 22.09 -12.81
N GLN A 7 19.30 21.44 -13.49
CA GLN A 7 19.58 21.74 -14.90
C GLN A 7 18.40 21.43 -15.83
N ALA A 8 17.60 20.41 -15.51
CA ALA A 8 16.46 19.99 -16.32
C ALA A 8 15.24 20.91 -16.17
N VAL A 9 14.95 21.39 -14.95
CA VAL A 9 13.69 22.13 -14.64
C VAL A 9 13.88 23.46 -13.90
N GLY A 10 15.12 23.88 -13.64
CA GLY A 10 15.44 25.15 -12.97
C GLY A 10 14.81 25.28 -11.58
N GLU A 11 14.17 26.43 -11.34
CA GLU A 11 13.41 26.73 -10.12
C GLU A 11 12.29 25.71 -9.83
N GLY A 12 11.79 25.02 -10.86
CA GLY A 12 10.82 23.93 -10.72
C GLY A 12 11.35 22.76 -9.87
N SER A 13 12.67 22.63 -9.74
CA SER A 13 13.30 21.60 -8.90
C SER A 13 12.90 21.68 -7.42
N GLY A 14 12.59 22.87 -6.91
CA GLY A 14 12.13 23.08 -5.53
C GLY A 14 10.71 22.56 -5.26
N LYS A 15 9.92 22.32 -6.32
CA LYS A 15 8.55 21.79 -6.24
C LYS A 15 8.50 20.27 -6.34
N LEU A 16 9.61 19.64 -6.73
CA LEU A 16 9.67 18.19 -6.84
C LEU A 16 9.51 17.55 -5.46
N PRO A 17 8.63 16.54 -5.33
CA PRO A 17 8.51 15.82 -4.09
C PRO A 17 9.80 15.08 -3.76
N THR A 18 10.09 14.96 -2.46
CA THR A 18 11.33 14.39 -1.94
C THR A 18 11.48 12.94 -2.36
N TRP A 19 10.43 12.11 -2.31
CA TRP A 19 10.48 10.74 -2.85
C TRP A 19 10.98 10.69 -4.30
N PHE A 20 10.59 11.64 -5.16
CA PHE A 20 11.01 11.63 -6.57
C PHE A 20 12.46 12.04 -6.71
N LYS A 21 12.89 13.10 -6.01
CA LYS A 21 14.29 13.55 -6.02
C LYS A 21 15.23 12.46 -5.53
N GLU A 22 14.90 11.85 -4.39
CA GLU A 22 15.70 10.79 -3.79
C GLU A 22 15.61 9.50 -4.60
N GLY A 23 14.44 9.13 -5.12
CA GLY A 23 14.29 7.98 -6.01
C GLY A 23 15.16 8.10 -7.26
N VAL A 24 15.22 9.28 -7.88
CA VAL A 24 16.09 9.51 -9.06
C VAL A 24 17.56 9.43 -8.66
N ALA A 25 17.91 9.94 -7.47
CA ALA A 25 19.26 9.85 -6.93
C ALA A 25 19.65 8.38 -6.70
N SER A 26 18.91 7.66 -5.86
CA SER A 26 19.12 6.26 -5.49
C SER A 26 19.12 5.34 -6.72
N ALA A 27 18.21 5.54 -7.67
CA ALA A 27 18.12 4.71 -8.88
C ALA A 27 19.36 4.78 -9.78
N ASN A 28 20.10 5.87 -9.69
CA ASN A 28 21.25 6.17 -10.53
C ASN A 28 22.55 6.32 -9.73
N GLU A 29 22.60 5.80 -8.51
CA GLU A 29 23.84 5.72 -7.76
C GLU A 29 24.82 4.76 -8.44
N LEU A 30 26.12 5.12 -8.45
CA LEU A 30 27.16 4.25 -9.01
C LEU A 30 27.26 2.91 -8.28
N ARG A 31 26.91 2.88 -7.00
CA ARG A 31 26.94 1.70 -6.15
C ARG A 31 25.60 1.58 -5.44
N PRO A 32 24.62 0.90 -6.06
CA PRO A 32 23.33 0.66 -5.44
C PRO A 32 23.51 -0.04 -4.08
N ASN A 33 22.70 0.34 -3.11
CA ASN A 33 22.67 -0.35 -1.83
C ASN A 33 22.09 -1.76 -2.02
N SER A 34 22.88 -2.79 -1.74
CA SER A 34 22.47 -4.19 -1.88
C SER A 34 21.33 -4.59 -0.95
N ASP A 35 21.13 -3.84 0.14
CA ASP A 35 20.20 -4.21 1.20
C ASP A 35 18.76 -3.74 0.93
N TYR A 36 18.54 -2.89 -0.08
CA TYR A 36 17.21 -2.33 -0.39
C TYR A 36 16.17 -3.41 -0.67
N TYR A 37 16.51 -4.45 -1.43
CA TYR A 37 15.61 -5.57 -1.68
C TYR A 37 15.13 -6.21 -0.37
N LEU A 38 16.07 -6.49 0.54
CA LEU A 38 15.78 -7.15 1.81
C LEU A 38 15.01 -6.25 2.79
N ILE A 39 15.29 -4.94 2.76
CA ILE A 39 14.54 -3.94 3.53
C ILE A 39 13.08 -3.88 3.07
N LEU A 40 12.84 -3.82 1.75
CA LEU A 40 11.51 -3.77 1.17
C LEU A 40 10.72 -5.05 1.41
N GLU A 41 11.35 -6.21 1.21
CA GLU A 41 10.73 -7.52 1.43
C GLU A 41 10.23 -7.64 2.88
N ARG A 42 11.08 -7.32 3.86
CA ARG A 42 10.66 -7.31 5.28
C ARG A 42 9.59 -6.27 5.58
N ALA A 43 9.69 -5.08 5.00
CA ALA A 43 8.72 -4.03 5.26
C ALA A 43 7.33 -4.39 4.71
N ALA A 44 7.28 -5.04 3.54
CA ALA A 44 6.04 -5.57 2.95
C ALA A 44 5.47 -6.72 3.80
N GLU A 45 6.29 -7.67 4.24
CA GLU A 45 5.85 -8.78 5.11
C GLU A 45 5.29 -8.30 6.46
N GLN A 46 5.84 -7.21 6.99
CA GLN A 46 5.47 -6.65 8.30
C GLN A 46 4.39 -5.57 8.22
N ASP A 47 3.92 -5.22 7.02
CA ASP A 47 2.98 -4.10 6.78
C ASP A 47 3.50 -2.78 7.39
N THR A 48 4.78 -2.49 7.16
CA THR A 48 5.47 -1.28 7.67
C THR A 48 5.95 -0.34 6.58
N LEU A 49 5.54 -0.58 5.33
CA LEU A 49 5.83 0.28 4.19
C LEU A 49 5.26 1.69 4.41
N ILE A 50 6.06 2.72 4.10
CA ILE A 50 5.69 4.12 4.24
C ILE A 50 4.81 4.50 3.04
N ARG A 51 3.77 5.31 3.29
CA ARG A 51 2.95 5.84 2.19
C ARG A 51 3.76 6.89 1.43
N LEU A 52 3.79 6.87 0.10
CA LEU A 52 4.59 7.83 -0.69
C LEU A 52 4.18 9.29 -0.46
N GLU A 53 2.90 9.51 -0.12
CA GLU A 53 2.38 10.80 0.32
C GLU A 53 3.13 11.36 1.55
N GLN A 54 3.54 10.48 2.48
CA GLN A 54 4.32 10.86 3.66
C GLN A 54 5.79 11.18 3.32
N LEU A 55 6.25 10.80 2.12
CA LEU A 55 7.61 11.02 1.62
C LEU A 55 7.68 12.21 0.65
N CYS A 56 6.60 12.99 0.52
CA CYS A 56 6.53 14.15 -0.37
C CYS A 56 7.42 15.31 0.10
N ASP A 57 7.38 15.65 1.39
CA ASP A 57 8.07 16.83 1.90
C ASP A 57 9.48 16.49 2.38
N SER A 58 9.62 15.44 3.19
CA SER A 58 10.90 15.02 3.77
C SER A 58 10.91 13.52 4.07
N PHE A 59 12.11 12.93 4.09
CA PHE A 59 12.27 11.57 4.59
C PHE A 59 12.36 11.53 6.13
N PRO A 60 12.08 10.37 6.74
CA PRO A 60 12.28 10.17 8.17
C PRO A 60 13.72 10.45 8.61
N GLN A 61 13.92 10.83 9.87
CA GLN A 61 15.25 11.09 10.45
C GLN A 61 15.78 9.93 11.32
N ASP A 62 14.98 8.87 11.47
CA ASP A 62 15.35 7.67 12.21
C ASP A 62 15.82 6.55 11.26
N SER A 63 15.91 5.32 11.74
CA SER A 63 16.34 4.17 10.96
C SER A 63 15.45 3.86 9.74
N SER A 64 14.20 4.33 9.72
CA SER A 64 13.28 4.15 8.58
C SER A 64 13.68 5.00 7.36
N VAL A 65 14.66 5.90 7.48
CA VAL A 65 15.22 6.63 6.33
C VAL A 65 15.71 5.69 5.22
N TYR A 66 16.31 4.55 5.58
CA TYR A 66 16.77 3.57 4.60
C TYR A 66 15.60 2.87 3.88
N LEU A 67 14.47 2.68 4.57
CA LEU A 67 13.24 2.18 3.96
C LEU A 67 12.69 3.23 2.98
N ALA A 68 12.64 4.51 3.36
CA ALA A 68 12.18 5.58 2.47
C ALA A 68 13.01 5.66 1.17
N TYR A 69 14.34 5.55 1.25
CA TYR A 69 15.20 5.46 0.06
C TYR A 69 14.92 4.20 -0.78
N ALA A 70 14.76 3.04 -0.13
CA ALA A 70 14.47 1.80 -0.84
C ALA A 70 13.11 1.86 -1.57
N GLU A 71 12.07 2.41 -0.93
CA GLU A 71 10.75 2.60 -1.54
C GLU A 71 10.79 3.57 -2.72
N ALA A 72 11.49 4.71 -2.56
CA ALA A 72 11.64 5.69 -3.61
C ALA A 72 12.41 5.14 -4.83
N ASP A 73 13.50 4.39 -4.61
CA ASP A 73 14.24 3.70 -5.67
C ASP A 73 13.35 2.68 -6.41
N SER A 74 12.74 1.77 -5.65
CA SER A 74 11.90 0.70 -6.20
C SER A 74 10.70 1.25 -6.97
N PHE A 75 10.02 2.25 -6.39
CA PHE A 75 8.88 2.89 -7.03
C PHE A 75 9.28 3.63 -8.31
N LEU A 76 10.41 4.35 -8.32
CA LEU A 76 10.87 5.01 -9.54
C LEU A 76 11.22 3.99 -10.64
N ARG A 77 11.89 2.88 -10.29
CA ARG A 77 12.19 1.80 -11.24
C ARG A 77 10.93 1.17 -11.80
N TYR A 78 9.92 0.97 -10.96
CA TYR A 78 8.61 0.50 -11.36
C TYR A 78 7.94 1.43 -12.38
N LEU A 79 7.93 2.74 -12.09
CA LEU A 79 7.39 3.74 -13.02
C LEU A 79 8.19 3.77 -14.33
N HIS A 80 9.51 3.66 -14.27
CA HIS A 80 10.35 3.55 -15.47
C HIS A 80 10.02 2.31 -16.29
N GLN A 81 9.83 1.16 -15.64
CA GLN A 81 9.49 -0.09 -16.31
C GLN A 81 8.10 -0.01 -16.98
N LYS A 82 7.13 0.65 -16.35
CA LYS A 82 5.74 0.73 -16.83
C LYS A 82 5.51 1.83 -17.86
N TYR A 83 6.15 2.99 -17.72
CA TYR A 83 5.89 4.19 -18.53
C TYR A 83 7.11 4.67 -19.34
N GLY A 84 8.27 4.04 -19.16
CA GLY A 84 9.51 4.39 -19.84
C GLY A 84 10.07 5.76 -19.43
N SER A 85 11.13 6.17 -20.12
CA SER A 85 11.76 7.47 -19.89
C SER A 85 10.86 8.65 -20.25
N ALA A 86 9.96 8.48 -21.23
CA ALA A 86 8.98 9.51 -21.59
C ALA A 86 8.03 9.79 -20.43
N GLY A 87 7.43 8.76 -19.83
CA GLY A 87 6.54 8.96 -18.68
C GLY A 87 7.25 9.56 -17.46
N LEU A 88 8.51 9.18 -17.19
CA LEU A 88 9.28 9.84 -16.13
C LEU A 88 9.59 11.32 -16.44
N SER A 89 9.81 11.65 -17.71
CA SER A 89 9.99 13.03 -18.15
C SER A 89 8.70 13.84 -17.97
N ASP A 90 7.54 13.27 -18.34
CA ASP A 90 6.24 13.91 -18.14
C ASP A 90 5.96 14.13 -16.66
N LEU A 91 6.30 13.15 -15.82
CA LEU A 91 6.17 13.23 -14.36
C LEU A 91 7.06 14.33 -13.76
N LEU A 92 8.32 14.40 -14.20
CA LEU A 92 9.25 15.46 -13.81
C LEU A 92 8.69 16.84 -14.15
N GLN A 93 8.17 17.02 -15.37
CA GLN A 93 7.63 18.31 -15.80
C GLN A 93 6.37 18.68 -15.04
N SER A 94 5.48 17.71 -14.77
CA SER A 94 4.28 18.00 -13.99
C SER A 94 4.62 18.39 -12.55
N TYR A 95 5.55 17.71 -11.89
CA TYR A 95 5.96 18.14 -10.54
C TYR A 95 6.67 19.50 -10.56
N ALA A 96 7.47 19.80 -11.58
CA ALA A 96 8.09 21.11 -11.75
C ALA A 96 7.06 22.23 -12.03
N GLY A 97 5.92 21.89 -12.64
CA GLY A 97 4.79 22.81 -12.85
C GLY A 97 4.16 23.28 -11.53
N GLY A 98 4.15 22.42 -10.51
CA GLY A 98 3.59 22.71 -9.19
C GLY A 98 2.23 22.06 -8.91
N GLU A 99 1.87 21.03 -9.66
CA GLU A 99 0.62 20.25 -9.52
C GLU A 99 0.51 19.55 -8.15
N GLY A 100 1.59 19.53 -7.38
CA GLY A 100 1.65 18.95 -6.04
C GLY A 100 1.94 17.45 -6.07
N CYS A 101 2.41 16.91 -4.94
CA CYS A 101 2.93 15.55 -4.88
C CYS A 101 1.90 14.47 -5.23
N GLU A 102 0.67 14.60 -4.70
CA GLU A 102 -0.40 13.61 -4.89
C GLU A 102 -0.99 13.62 -6.31
N TYR A 103 -1.12 14.81 -6.90
CA TYR A 103 -1.84 15.02 -8.17
C TYR A 103 -0.94 15.12 -9.39
N GLY A 104 0.35 15.43 -9.24
CA GLY A 104 1.27 15.56 -10.38
C GLY A 104 1.39 14.28 -11.22
N SER A 105 1.31 13.11 -10.57
CA SER A 105 1.25 11.83 -11.28
C SER A 105 -0.04 11.64 -12.06
N GLN A 106 -1.17 12.20 -11.61
CA GLN A 106 -2.42 12.13 -12.36
C GLN A 106 -2.36 12.97 -13.63
N ALA A 107 -1.75 14.16 -13.55
CA ALA A 107 -1.56 15.01 -14.72
C ALA A 107 -0.57 14.40 -15.73
N ALA A 108 0.50 13.76 -15.27
CA ALA A 108 1.52 13.17 -16.14
C ALA A 108 1.17 11.78 -16.67
N LEU A 109 0.64 10.89 -15.83
CA LEU A 109 0.49 9.46 -16.10
C LEU A 109 -0.99 9.00 -16.12
N GLY A 110 -1.92 9.92 -15.86
CA GLY A 110 -3.36 9.64 -15.85
C GLY A 110 -3.88 8.94 -14.59
N LEU A 111 -3.01 8.65 -13.61
CA LEU A 111 -3.36 7.97 -12.36
C LEU A 111 -2.83 8.74 -11.14
N PRO A 112 -3.62 8.88 -10.07
CA PRO A 112 -3.16 9.55 -8.85
C PRO A 112 -2.08 8.73 -8.14
N LEU A 113 -1.24 9.40 -7.35
CA LEU A 113 -0.06 8.80 -6.70
C LEU A 113 -0.43 7.55 -5.88
N GLN A 114 -1.51 7.63 -5.09
CA GLN A 114 -2.01 6.50 -4.31
C GLN A 114 -2.31 5.26 -5.17
N ARG A 115 -2.89 5.43 -6.36
CA ARG A 115 -3.19 4.29 -7.24
C ARG A 115 -1.94 3.66 -7.83
N LEU A 116 -0.96 4.50 -8.21
CA LEU A 116 0.34 4.02 -8.67
C LEU A 116 1.10 3.29 -7.56
N GLU A 117 1.05 3.80 -6.32
CA GLU A 117 1.64 3.16 -5.15
C GLU A 117 1.00 1.78 -4.91
N ASP A 118 -0.33 1.70 -4.92
CA ASP A 118 -1.05 0.45 -4.71
C ASP A 118 -0.73 -0.56 -5.83
N ASP A 119 -0.63 -0.11 -7.09
CA ASP A 119 -0.23 -0.96 -8.22
C ASP A 119 1.21 -1.47 -8.07
N TRP A 120 2.14 -0.61 -7.67
CA TRP A 120 3.53 -0.96 -7.39
C TRP A 120 3.67 -2.02 -6.31
N ARG A 121 3.00 -1.83 -5.16
CA ARG A 121 2.99 -2.79 -4.06
C ARG A 121 2.53 -4.17 -4.51
N ARG A 122 1.48 -4.23 -5.34
CA ARG A 122 0.97 -5.51 -5.88
C ARG A 122 1.88 -6.14 -6.92
N GLU A 123 2.33 -5.35 -7.91
CA GLU A 123 3.06 -5.85 -9.07
C GLU A 123 4.54 -6.14 -8.77
N THR A 124 5.15 -5.39 -7.83
CA THR A 124 6.59 -5.46 -7.53
C THR A 124 6.87 -6.18 -6.23
N LEU A 125 6.11 -5.90 -5.16
CA LEU A 125 6.33 -6.50 -3.83
C LEU A 125 5.50 -7.77 -3.62
N GLY A 126 4.60 -8.10 -4.55
CA GLY A 126 3.75 -9.28 -4.45
C GLY A 126 2.66 -9.19 -3.39
N GLU A 127 2.36 -7.99 -2.89
CA GLU A 127 1.21 -7.80 -1.99
C GLU A 127 -0.06 -8.18 -2.76
N SER A 128 -0.72 -9.26 -2.35
CA SER A 128 -1.96 -9.67 -2.99
C SER A 128 -3.13 -9.02 -2.26
N ALA A 129 -3.69 -7.97 -2.87
CA ALA A 129 -4.84 -7.26 -2.30
C ALA A 129 -6.01 -8.18 -1.92
N LEU A 130 -6.20 -9.30 -2.63
CA LEU A 130 -7.20 -10.32 -2.28
C LEU A 130 -6.86 -11.09 -0.99
N LEU A 131 -5.60 -11.48 -0.79
CA LEU A 131 -5.19 -12.16 0.44
C LEU A 131 -5.22 -11.18 1.61
N SER A 132 -4.71 -9.95 1.43
CA SER A 132 -4.75 -8.91 2.48
C SER A 132 -6.19 -8.57 2.87
N ALA A 133 -7.10 -8.41 1.89
CA ALA A 133 -8.51 -8.20 2.17
C ALA A 133 -9.16 -9.39 2.90
N LEU A 134 -8.84 -10.62 2.50
CA LEU A 134 -9.37 -11.82 3.16
C LEU A 134 -8.90 -11.92 4.62
N VAL A 135 -7.61 -11.66 4.88
CA VAL A 135 -7.03 -11.65 6.23
C VAL A 135 -7.66 -10.55 7.09
N ASN A 136 -7.85 -9.35 6.54
CA ASN A 136 -8.49 -8.24 7.26
C ASN A 136 -9.98 -8.48 7.53
N LEU A 137 -10.68 -9.23 6.67
CA LEU A 137 -12.10 -9.57 6.84
C LEU A 137 -12.33 -10.78 7.75
N LEU A 138 -11.31 -11.62 7.96
CA LEU A 138 -11.39 -12.86 8.74
C LEU A 138 -11.95 -12.66 10.17
N PRO A 139 -11.53 -11.63 10.94
CA PRO A 139 -12.10 -11.36 12.27
C PRO A 139 -13.59 -11.02 12.20
N TRP A 140 -14.01 -10.25 11.20
CA TRP A 140 -15.40 -9.84 11.03
C TRP A 140 -16.29 -11.00 10.59
N LEU A 141 -15.78 -11.87 9.71
CA LEU A 141 -16.45 -13.11 9.33
C LEU A 141 -16.63 -14.04 10.53
N PHE A 142 -15.63 -14.13 11.41
CA PHE A 142 -15.75 -14.88 12.67
C PHE A 142 -16.85 -14.30 13.58
N VAL A 143 -16.86 -12.99 13.78
CA VAL A 143 -17.92 -12.30 14.56
C VAL A 143 -19.30 -12.58 13.97
N LEU A 144 -19.46 -12.45 12.65
CA LEU A 144 -20.72 -12.71 11.95
C LEU A 144 -21.18 -14.17 12.14
N LEU A 145 -20.25 -15.12 12.08
CA LEU A 145 -20.52 -16.55 12.27
C LEU A 145 -20.99 -16.85 13.70
N VAL A 146 -20.38 -16.21 14.72
CA VAL A 146 -20.83 -16.30 16.12
C VAL A 146 -22.24 -15.72 16.30
N VAL A 147 -22.49 -14.53 15.73
CA VAL A 147 -23.80 -13.85 15.81
C VAL A 147 -24.92 -14.68 15.19
N ILE A 148 -24.64 -15.47 14.16
CA ILE A 148 -25.64 -16.36 13.53
C ILE A 148 -25.76 -17.69 14.30
N LEU A 149 -24.65 -18.36 14.62
CA LEU A 149 -24.69 -19.71 15.20
C LEU A 149 -25.25 -19.75 16.62
N VAL A 150 -24.92 -18.76 17.46
CA VAL A 150 -25.37 -18.73 18.86
C VAL A 150 -26.90 -18.71 18.98
N PRO A 151 -27.65 -17.78 18.35
CA PRO A 151 -29.11 -17.81 18.41
C PRO A 151 -29.72 -19.03 17.71
N LEU A 152 -29.11 -19.55 16.65
CA LEU A 152 -29.57 -20.77 15.98
C LEU A 152 -29.47 -22.00 16.90
N LEU A 153 -28.36 -22.13 17.62
CA LEU A 153 -28.17 -23.20 18.61
C LEU A 153 -29.14 -23.04 19.80
N LEU A 154 -29.33 -21.81 20.30
CA LEU A 154 -30.28 -21.54 21.38
C LEU A 154 -31.72 -21.90 20.99
N THR A 155 -32.15 -21.55 19.77
CA THR A 155 -33.49 -21.90 19.27
C THR A 155 -33.66 -23.41 19.12
N LEU A 156 -32.68 -24.11 18.54
CA LEU A 156 -32.70 -25.58 18.40
C LEU A 156 -32.75 -26.30 19.76
N VAL A 157 -31.96 -25.86 20.74
CA VAL A 157 -31.98 -26.41 22.11
C VAL A 157 -33.34 -26.18 22.78
N ASN A 158 -33.92 -24.99 22.62
CA ASN A 158 -35.23 -24.68 23.18
C ASN A 158 -36.35 -25.51 22.55
N LEU A 159 -36.30 -25.74 21.23
CA LEU A 159 -37.26 -26.58 20.52
C LEU A 159 -37.17 -28.06 20.98
N ARG A 160 -35.94 -28.60 21.12
CA ARG A 160 -35.73 -29.95 21.67
C ARG A 160 -36.28 -30.12 23.09
N LYS A 161 -36.02 -29.15 23.98
CA LYS A 161 -36.57 -29.16 25.35
C LYS A 161 -38.11 -29.15 25.37
N ARG A 162 -38.75 -28.42 24.44
CA ARG A 162 -40.22 -28.38 24.31
C ARG A 162 -40.80 -29.72 23.81
N GLY A 163 -40.15 -30.38 22.86
CA GLY A 163 -40.55 -31.71 22.36
C GLY A 163 -40.52 -32.79 23.44
N ALA A 164 -39.42 -32.90 24.18
CA ALA A 164 -39.26 -33.88 25.26
C ALA A 164 -40.26 -33.67 26.42
N LYS A 165 -40.69 -32.43 26.66
CA LYS A 165 -41.72 -32.10 27.66
C LYS A 165 -43.14 -32.49 27.20
N LYS A 166 -43.38 -32.58 25.89
CA LYS A 166 -44.66 -32.98 25.29
C LYS A 166 -44.86 -34.50 25.35
N GLU A 167 -43.84 -35.29 25.00
CA GLU A 167 -43.88 -36.76 25.13
C GLU A 167 -44.10 -37.24 26.56
N LYS A 168 -43.40 -36.62 27.54
CA LYS A 168 -43.60 -36.94 28.96
C LYS A 168 -45.01 -36.64 29.46
N LYS A 169 -45.76 -35.71 28.84
CA LYS A 169 -47.16 -35.47 29.20
C LYS A 169 -48.14 -36.50 28.62
N VAL A 170 -47.81 -37.13 27.49
CA VAL A 170 -48.66 -38.12 26.83
C VAL A 170 -48.53 -39.50 27.50
N SER A 171 -47.38 -39.81 28.12
CA SER A 171 -47.15 -41.12 28.77
C SER A 171 -47.78 -41.27 30.17
N TYR A 172 -48.35 -40.21 30.76
CA TYR A 172 -48.94 -40.22 32.12
C TYR A 172 -50.45 -39.87 32.12
N GLY A 173 -51.08 -39.76 30.95
CA GLY A 173 -52.54 -39.60 30.81
C GLY A 173 -53.14 -40.86 30.23
#